data_AF-A0A1Z4LYC7-F1
#
_entry.id   AF-A0A1Z4LYC7-F1
#
_cell.length_a   1.000
_cell.length_b   1.000
_cell.length_c   1.000
_cell.angle_alpha   90.00
_cell.angle_beta   90.00
_cell.angle_gamma   90.00
#
_symmetry.space_group_name_H-M   'P 1'
#
loop_
_entity.id
_entity.type
_entity.pdbx_description
1 polymer ?
#
loop_
_entity_poly.entity_id
_entity_poly.type
_entity_poly.pdbx_seq_one_letter_code
_entity_poly.pdbx_strand_id
1 'polypeptide(L)' 'MATPDFNSMSREELRQYMLDNRNDKAAFEFYLDKFRNPNNPVYPAPQSLEDMSYLQKIILQHQADK' A
#
# COMPACT_ATOMS: atom_id res chain seq x y z
N MET A 1 12.14 -9.09 -22.15
CA MET A 1 11.96 -10.01 -21.01
C MET A 1 10.49 -10.33 -20.90
N ALA A 2 10.13 -11.59 -20.68
CA ALA A 2 8.73 -11.98 -20.50
C ALA A 2 8.24 -11.48 -19.14
N THR A 3 7.12 -10.76 -19.12
CA THR A 3 6.47 -10.35 -17.87
C THR A 3 5.94 -11.59 -17.16
N PRO A 4 6.23 -11.80 -15.86
CA PRO A 4 5.67 -12.91 -15.10
C PRO A 4 4.15 -12.81 -15.02
N ASP A 5 3.48 -13.95 -14.86
CA ASP A 5 2.04 -13.96 -14.58
C ASP A 5 1.80 -13.63 -13.10
N PHE A 6 1.43 -12.38 -12.83
CA PHE A 6 1.13 -11.93 -11.47
C PHE A 6 -0.21 -12.47 -10.92
N ASN A 7 -1.09 -12.98 -11.78
CA ASN A 7 -2.39 -13.50 -11.35
C ASN A 7 -2.22 -14.79 -10.55
N SER A 8 -1.30 -15.66 -10.97
CA SER A 8 -1.02 -16.94 -10.32
C SER A 8 -0.27 -16.81 -9.00
N MET A 9 0.32 -15.64 -8.70
CA MET A 9 1.07 -15.41 -7.47
C MET A 9 0.15 -15.12 -6.27
N SER A 10 0.49 -15.72 -5.13
CA SER A 10 0.00 -15.32 -3.81
C SER A 10 0.44 -13.91 -3.44
N ARG A 11 -0.11 -13.36 -2.36
CA ARG A 11 0.25 -12.02 -1.89
C ARG A 11 1.71 -11.94 -1.47
N GLU A 12 2.20 -12.97 -0.79
CA GLU A 12 3.56 -13.10 -0.30
C GLU A 12 4.55 -13.18 -1.46
N GLU A 13 4.25 -14.02 -2.46
CA GLU A 13 5.09 -14.18 -3.66
C GLU A 13 5.16 -12.88 -4.47
N LEU A 14 4.01 -12.25 -4.74
CA LEU A 14 3.99 -11.00 -5.50
C LEU A 14 4.67 -9.86 -4.74
N ARG A 15 4.53 -9.81 -3.41
CA ARG A 15 5.24 -8.84 -2.57
C ARG A 15 6.74 -9.05 -2.65
N GLN A 16 7.21 -10.30 -2.53
CA GLN A 16 8.63 -10.61 -2.60
C GLN A 16 9.20 -10.25 -3.99
N TYR A 17 8.49 -10.63 -5.06
CA TYR A 17 8.85 -10.29 -6.44
C TYR A 17 9.00 -8.77 -6.63
N MET A 18 8.03 -7.98 -6.17
CA MET A 18 8.06 -6.51 -6.25
C MET A 18 9.25 -5.92 -5.46
N LEU A 19 9.59 -6.48 -4.28
CA LEU A 19 10.72 -6.01 -3.48
C LEU A 19 12.07 -6.30 -4.13
N ASP A 20 12.18 -7.42 -4.85
CA ASP A 20 13.38 -7.80 -5.59
C ASP A 20 13.48 -7.05 -6.93
N ASN A 21 12.35 -6.61 -7.48
CA ASN A 21 12.24 -5.89 -8.76
C ASN A 21 11.68 -4.47 -8.56
N ARG A 22 12.34 -3.66 -7.73
CA ARG A 22 11.82 -2.33 -7.31
C ARG A 22 11.52 -1.34 -8.44
N ASN A 23 12.12 -1.54 -9.63
CA ASN A 23 11.90 -0.70 -10.80
C ASN A 23 10.79 -1.21 -11.73
N ASP A 24 10.24 -2.40 -11.47
CA ASP A 24 9.10 -2.94 -12.20
C ASP A 24 7.80 -2.27 -11.72
N LYS A 25 7.47 -1.17 -12.38
CA LYS A 25 6.25 -0.40 -12.10
C LYS A 25 4.98 -1.23 -12.31
N ALA A 26 4.98 -2.16 -13.27
CA ALA A 26 3.82 -2.97 -13.57
C ALA A 26 3.52 -3.96 -12.42
N ALA A 27 4.55 -4.56 -11.83
CA ALA A 27 4.39 -5.41 -10.65
C ALA A 27 3.85 -4.62 -9.44
N PHE A 28 4.34 -3.38 -9.24
CA PHE A 28 3.85 -2.50 -8.18
C PHE A 28 2.38 -2.11 -8.36
N GLU A 29 2.01 -1.64 -9.56
CA GLU A 29 0.63 -1.26 -9.89
C GLU A 29 -0.33 -2.45 -9.75
N PHE A 30 0.06 -3.63 -10.23
CA PHE A 30 -0.74 -4.84 -10.10
C PHE A 30 -0.93 -5.27 -8.64
N TYR A 31 0.11 -5.20 -7.80
CA TYR A 31 0.00 -5.49 -6.37
C TYR A 31 -0.97 -4.53 -5.66
N LEU A 32 -0.91 -3.23 -5.98
CA LEU A 32 -1.84 -2.26 -5.43
C LEU A 32 -3.28 -2.57 -5.84
N ASP A 33 -3.56 -2.80 -7.13
CA ASP A 33 -4.91 -3.07 -7.60
C ASP A 33 -5.48 -4.39 -7.04
N LYS A 34 -4.68 -5.47 -7.02
CA LYS A 34 -5.14 -6.79 -6.55
C LYS A 34 -5.49 -6.81 -5.06
N PHE A 35 -4.75 -6.06 -4.23
CA PHE A 35 -4.88 -6.12 -2.77
C PHE A 35 -5.39 -4.83 -2.12
N ARG A 36 -5.83 -3.84 -2.92
CA ARG A 36 -6.49 -2.65 -2.39
C ARG A 36 -7.82 -3.04 -1.77
N ASN A 37 -8.00 -2.72 -0.49
CA ASN A 37 -9.31 -2.75 0.14
C ASN A 37 -10.06 -1.46 -0.22
N PRO A 38 -11.19 -1.51 -0.95
CA PRO A 38 -11.95 -0.32 -1.32
C PRO A 38 -12.54 0.42 -0.11
N ASN A 39 -12.71 -0.27 1.02
CA ASN A 39 -13.27 0.30 2.25
C ASN A 39 -12.19 0.91 3.17
N ASN A 40 -10.90 0.82 2.80
CA ASN A 40 -9.87 1.44 3.61
C ASN A 40 -10.01 2.97 3.57
N PRO A 41 -9.99 3.65 4.74
CA PRO A 41 -10.01 5.10 4.79
C PRO A 41 -8.77 5.66 4.08
N VAL A 42 -8.98 6.68 3.24
CA VAL A 42 -7.91 7.41 2.57
C VAL A 42 -7.52 8.59 3.45
N TYR A 43 -6.26 8.64 3.86
CA TYR A 43 -5.71 9.73 4.65
C TYR A 43 -4.95 10.68 3.75
N PRO A 44 -5.46 11.90 3.50
CA PRO A 44 -4.76 12.88 2.68
C PRO A 44 -3.47 13.33 3.37
N ALA A 45 -2.48 13.73 2.57
CA ALA A 45 -1.28 14.36 3.08
C ALA A 45 -1.63 15.69 3.78
N PRO A 46 -1.09 15.97 4.98
CA PRO A 46 -1.43 17.17 5.72
C PRO A 46 -0.95 18.41 4.95
N GLN A 47 -1.80 19.43 4.86
CA GLN A 47 -1.48 20.69 4.17
C GLN A 47 -1.15 21.81 5.16
N SER A 48 -1.45 21.61 6.45
CA SER A 48 -1.17 22.56 7.54
C SER A 48 -0.59 21.88 8.79
N LEU A 49 -0.17 22.70 9.77
CA LEU A 49 0.26 22.22 11.09
C LEU A 49 -0.92 21.64 11.91
N GLU A 50 -2.13 22.15 11.69
CA GLU A 50 -3.34 21.61 12.32
C GLU A 50 -3.66 20.21 11.74
N ASP A 51 -3.51 20.03 10.42
CA ASP A 51 -3.68 18.74 9.76
C ASP A 51 -2.67 17.70 10.26
N MET A 52 -1.42 18.12 10.47
CA MET A 52 -0.38 17.29 11.09
C MET A 52 -0.80 16.78 12.48
N SER A 53 -1.39 17.66 13.29
CA SER A 53 -1.87 17.31 14.63
C SER A 53 -3.05 16.33 14.58
N TYR A 54 -3.92 16.46 13.58
CA TYR A 54 -5.00 15.51 13.32
C TYR A 54 -4.48 14.13 12.88
N LEU A 55 -3.45 14.11 12.03
CA LEU A 55 -2.78 12.88 11.58
C LEU A 55 -2.17 12.10 12.75
N GLN A 56 -1.54 12.79 13.71
CA GLN A 56 -1.02 12.16 14.93
C GLN A 56 -2.13 11.48 15.74
N LYS A 57 -3.31 12.10 15.86
CA LYS A 57 -4.46 11.50 16.56
C LYS A 57 -4.95 10.23 15.88
N ILE A 58 -5.05 10.23 14.55
CA ILE A 58 -5.43 9.05 13.77
C ILE A 58 -4.44 7.91 14.01
N ILE A 59 -3.14 8.18 13.97
CA ILE A 59 -2.09 7.17 14.19
C ILE A 59 -2.26 6.53 15.57
N LEU A 60 -2.47 7.34 16.62
CA LEU A 60 -2.65 6.85 17.99
C LEU A 60 -3.92 5.99 18.13
N GLN A 61 -5.03 6.38 17.49
CA GLN A 61 -6.26 5.58 17.50
C GLN A 61 -6.05 4.21 16.84
N HIS A 62 -5.46 4.16 15.64
CA HIS A 62 -5.19 2.90 14.93
C HIS A 62 -4.19 1.99 15.67
N GLN A 63 -3.31 2.55 16.49
CA GLN A 63 -2.40 1.77 17.34
C GLN A 63 -3.11 1.16 18.55
N ALA A 64 -4.14 1.82 19.08
CA ALA A 64 -4.94 1.33 20.20
C ALA A 64 -5.97 0.26 19.80
N ASP A 65 -6.41 0.28 18.53
CA ASP A 65 -7.38 -0.68 17.97
C ASP A 65 -6.75 -2.02 17.53
N LYS A 66 -5.42 -2.17 17.67
CA LYS A 66 -4.66 -3.40 17.37
C LYS A 66 -4.45 -4.26 18.60
#